data_AF-A0A9X2BTS6-F1
#
_entry.id   AF-A0A9X2BTS6-F1
#
_cell.length_a   1.000
_cell.length_b   1.000
_cell.length_c   1.000
_cell.angle_alpha   90.00
_cell.angle_beta   90.00
_cell.angle_gamma   90.00
#
_symmetry.space_group_name_H-M   'P 1'
#
loop_
_entity.id
_entity.type
_entity.pdbx_description
1 polymer ?
#
loop_
_entity_poly.entity_id
_entity_poly.type
_entity_poly.pdbx_seq_one_letter_code
_entity_poly.pdbx_strand_id
1 'polypeptide(L)'
;MARSAEGALTYAIPLPPDAMPPVRARDLLLAWDAARAAASAQRWGPPRRLVFRLPDGDAAEIAIVDEDARCWAEAVDDLAGLDTPAGLALCLRLLALVEVMSRAAWLAGLFDLTAGGGIELHPALLRAAAELPLDPAARFDESALRHLLSRRLPSAAPAAARPTPISGASA
;
A
#
# COMPACT_ATOMS: atom_id res chain seq x y z
N MET A 1 -14.48 7.65 -18.41
CA MET A 1 -13.34 6.92 -19.00
C MET A 1 -13.22 7.33 -20.46
N ALA A 2 -12.10 7.91 -20.87
CA ALA A 2 -11.77 8.14 -22.27
C ALA A 2 -10.51 7.31 -22.61
N ARG A 3 -10.51 6.62 -23.75
CA ARG A 3 -9.33 5.93 -24.28
C ARG A 3 -8.54 6.90 -25.16
N SER A 4 -7.24 7.06 -24.91
CA SER A 4 -6.35 7.79 -25.83
C SER A 4 -5.85 6.87 -26.95
N ALA A 5 -5.27 7.44 -28.01
CA ALA A 5 -4.76 6.72 -29.18
C ALA A 5 -3.68 5.66 -28.86
N GLU A 6 -3.12 5.69 -27.64
CA GLU A 6 -2.11 4.76 -27.11
C GLU A 6 -2.70 3.61 -26.27
N GLY A 7 -4.03 3.43 -26.25
CA GLY A 7 -4.68 2.38 -25.45
C GLY A 7 -4.72 2.65 -23.94
N ALA A 8 -4.19 3.80 -23.50
CA ALA A 8 -4.20 4.21 -22.10
C ALA A 8 -5.59 4.64 -21.63
N LEU A 9 -5.97 4.23 -20.42
CA LEU A 9 -7.21 4.64 -19.77
C LEU A 9 -7.01 5.92 -18.99
N THR A 10 -7.81 6.96 -19.27
CA THR A 10 -7.74 8.23 -18.55
C THR A 10 -8.89 8.37 -17.55
N TYR A 11 -8.53 8.71 -16.32
CA TYR A 11 -9.43 8.98 -15.20
C TYR A 11 -9.29 10.44 -14.78
N ALA A 12 -10.39 11.19 -14.82
CA ALA A 12 -10.45 12.57 -14.33
C ALA A 12 -10.96 12.56 -12.89
N ILE A 13 -10.18 13.16 -11.98
CA ILE A 13 -10.37 13.05 -10.54
C ILE A 13 -10.60 14.46 -9.98
N PRO A 14 -11.76 14.73 -9.35
CA PRO A 14 -12.14 16.09 -8.96
C PRO A 14 -11.49 16.59 -7.66
N LEU A 15 -10.57 15.82 -7.08
CA LEU A 15 -9.84 16.15 -5.86
C LEU A 15 -8.35 15.82 -6.01
N PRO A 16 -7.46 16.48 -5.24
CA PRO A 16 -6.03 16.20 -5.29
C PRO A 16 -5.67 14.89 -4.55
N PRO A 17 -4.49 14.29 -4.81
CA PRO A 17 -4.10 13.00 -4.22
C PRO A 17 -4.08 12.99 -2.68
N ASP A 18 -3.66 14.09 -2.07
CA ASP A 18 -3.56 14.27 -0.61
C ASP A 18 -4.92 14.44 0.07
N ALA A 19 -5.97 14.78 -0.70
CA ALA A 19 -7.35 14.80 -0.23
C ALA A 19 -8.08 13.45 -0.37
N MET A 20 -7.40 12.40 -0.83
CA MET A 20 -8.02 11.08 -1.00
C MET A 20 -8.48 10.49 0.33
N PRO A 21 -9.73 9.99 0.42
CA PRO A 21 -10.31 9.50 1.67
C PRO A 21 -9.51 8.30 2.20
N PRO A 22 -9.45 8.10 3.53
CA PRO A 22 -8.88 6.88 4.09
C PRO A 22 -9.69 5.65 3.65
N VAL A 23 -9.04 4.49 3.62
CA VAL A 23 -9.65 3.21 3.26
C VAL A 23 -9.72 2.31 4.49
N ARG A 24 -10.44 1.18 4.39
CA ARG A 24 -10.37 0.17 5.46
C ARG A 24 -9.12 -0.68 5.27
N ALA A 25 -8.41 -0.97 6.37
CA ALA A 25 -7.25 -1.86 6.33
C ALA A 25 -7.55 -3.25 5.74
N ARG A 26 -8.79 -3.73 5.92
CA ARG A 26 -9.26 -4.98 5.30
C ARG A 26 -9.31 -4.87 3.77
N ASP A 27 -9.81 -3.76 3.24
CA ASP A 27 -9.92 -3.57 1.79
C ASP A 27 -8.53 -3.43 1.17
N LEU A 28 -7.60 -2.76 1.88
CA LEU A 28 -6.19 -2.69 1.49
C LEU A 28 -5.51 -4.07 1.46
N LEU A 29 -5.79 -4.93 2.44
CA LEU A 29 -5.28 -6.30 2.45
C LEU A 29 -5.87 -7.14 1.29
N LEU A 30 -7.18 -7.04 1.04
CA LEU A 30 -7.81 -7.73 -0.10
C LEU A 30 -7.23 -7.26 -1.44
N ALA A 31 -6.97 -5.97 -1.59
CA ALA A 31 -6.32 -5.41 -2.76
C ALA A 31 -4.88 -5.91 -2.92
N TRP A 32 -4.12 -6.00 -1.82
CA TRP A 32 -2.78 -6.58 -1.81
C TRP A 32 -2.79 -8.04 -2.28
N ASP A 33 -3.66 -8.87 -1.72
CA ASP A 33 -3.76 -10.29 -2.06
C ASP A 33 -4.17 -10.47 -3.54
N ALA A 34 -5.15 -9.69 -4.01
CA ALA A 34 -5.59 -9.71 -5.40
C ALA A 34 -4.48 -9.28 -6.37
N ALA A 35 -3.76 -8.21 -6.05
CA ALA A 35 -2.64 -7.72 -6.85
C ALA A 35 -1.49 -8.72 -6.91
N ARG A 36 -1.14 -9.36 -5.78
CA ARG A 36 -0.13 -10.43 -5.75
C ARG A 36 -0.53 -11.63 -6.58
N ALA A 37 -1.80 -12.04 -6.52
CA ALA A 37 -2.31 -13.13 -7.35
C ALA A 37 -2.26 -12.77 -8.84
N ALA A 38 -2.62 -11.54 -9.22
CA ALA A 38 -2.52 -11.04 -10.59
C ALA A 38 -1.06 -11.01 -11.09
N ALA A 39 -0.13 -10.52 -10.27
CA ALA A 39 1.29 -10.45 -10.60
C ALA A 39 1.89 -11.85 -10.79
N SER A 40 1.54 -12.79 -9.89
CA SER A 40 1.96 -14.20 -10.00
C SER A 40 1.42 -14.87 -11.27
N ALA A 41 0.24 -14.44 -11.72
CA ALA A 41 -0.37 -14.90 -12.97
C ALA A 41 0.06 -14.08 -14.21
N GLN A 42 0.99 -13.13 -14.05
CA GLN A 42 1.46 -12.23 -15.12
C GLN A 42 0.32 -11.53 -15.86
N ARG A 43 -0.76 -11.14 -15.16
CA ARG A 43 -1.90 -10.42 -15.73
C ARG A 43 -1.65 -8.92 -15.75
N TRP A 44 -1.14 -8.43 -16.87
CA TRP A 44 -0.73 -7.02 -16.97
C TRP A 44 -1.89 -6.18 -17.50
N GLY A 45 -2.19 -5.08 -16.80
CA GLY A 45 -3.21 -4.11 -17.22
C GLY A 45 -2.72 -3.15 -18.32
N PRO A 46 -3.65 -2.43 -18.98
CA PRO A 46 -3.28 -1.31 -19.83
C PRO A 46 -2.63 -0.19 -19.02
N PRO A 47 -1.84 0.69 -19.68
CA PRO A 47 -1.37 1.92 -19.05
C PRO A 47 -2.56 2.79 -18.64
N ARG A 48 -2.40 3.52 -17.53
CA ARG A 48 -3.46 4.38 -16.97
C ARG A 48 -2.92 5.76 -16.70
N ARG A 49 -3.76 6.77 -16.88
CA ARG A 49 -3.46 8.17 -16.60
C ARG A 49 -4.49 8.71 -15.62
N LEU A 50 -4.02 9.17 -14.48
CA LEU A 50 -4.83 9.77 -13.42
C LEU A 50 -4.60 11.28 -13.46
N VAL A 51 -5.66 12.04 -13.77
CA VAL A 51 -5.61 13.50 -13.88
C VAL A 51 -6.37 14.09 -12.70
N PHE A 52 -5.65 14.63 -11.73
CA PHE A 52 -6.19 15.21 -10.50
C PHE A 52 -6.37 16.71 -10.67
N ARG A 53 -7.52 17.22 -10.24
CA ARG A 53 -7.77 18.66 -10.13
C ARG A 53 -7.16 19.20 -8.85
N LEU A 54 -6.32 20.23 -8.97
CA LEU A 54 -5.73 20.94 -7.84
C LEU A 54 -6.62 22.13 -7.41
N PRO A 55 -6.52 22.61 -6.15
CA PRO A 55 -7.35 23.70 -5.63
C PRO A 55 -7.19 25.05 -6.34
N ASP A 56 -6.02 25.28 -6.95
CA ASP A 56 -5.68 26.48 -7.73
C ASP A 56 -6.23 26.44 -9.17
N GLY A 57 -6.82 25.33 -9.58
CA GLY A 57 -7.36 25.12 -10.93
C GLY A 57 -6.39 24.42 -11.87
N ASP A 58 -5.16 24.15 -11.44
CA ASP A 58 -4.20 23.34 -12.20
C ASP A 58 -4.55 21.85 -12.14
N ALA A 59 -3.83 21.05 -12.93
CA ALA A 59 -3.95 19.60 -12.94
C ALA A 59 -2.62 18.93 -12.61
N ALA A 60 -2.66 17.97 -11.68
CA ALA A 60 -1.56 17.04 -11.46
C ALA A 60 -1.83 15.75 -12.22
N GLU A 61 -0.81 15.19 -12.84
CA GLU A 61 -0.92 13.93 -13.58
C GLU A 61 -0.04 12.85 -12.95
N ILE A 62 -0.62 11.66 -12.77
CA ILE A 62 0.11 10.44 -12.43
C ILE A 62 -0.12 9.41 -13.52
N ALA A 63 0.97 8.95 -14.12
CA ALA A 63 0.96 7.91 -15.15
C ALA A 63 1.36 6.55 -14.54
N ILE A 64 0.49 5.56 -14.68
CA ILE A 64 0.74 4.16 -14.31
C ILE A 64 1.17 3.44 -15.58
N VAL A 65 2.48 3.36 -15.79
CA VAL A 65 3.11 2.78 -17.00
C VAL A 65 3.97 1.56 -16.70
N ASP A 66 4.53 1.49 -15.49
CA ASP A 66 5.31 0.36 -15.01
C ASP A 66 4.48 -0.94 -15.01
N GLU A 67 5.11 -2.07 -15.37
CA GLU A 67 4.43 -3.37 -15.55
C GLU A 67 3.81 -3.88 -14.25
N ASP A 68 4.54 -3.78 -13.14
CA ASP A 68 4.04 -4.14 -11.83
C ASP A 68 2.91 -3.18 -11.42
N ALA A 69 3.13 -1.87 -11.53
CA ALA A 69 2.09 -0.90 -11.19
C ALA A 69 0.80 -1.07 -12.01
N ARG A 70 0.91 -1.42 -13.30
CA ARG A 70 -0.25 -1.70 -14.18
C ARG A 70 -0.98 -2.98 -13.77
N CYS A 71 -0.25 -4.03 -13.43
CA CYS A 71 -0.83 -5.28 -12.92
C CYS A 71 -1.60 -5.04 -11.62
N TRP A 72 -1.06 -4.22 -10.73
CA TRP A 72 -1.67 -3.92 -9.45
C TRP A 72 -2.91 -3.04 -9.61
N ALA A 73 -2.82 -2.03 -10.48
CA ALA A 73 -3.97 -1.19 -10.81
C ALA A 73 -5.11 -2.00 -11.44
N GLU A 74 -4.81 -2.95 -12.33
CA GLU A 74 -5.82 -3.85 -12.91
C GLU A 74 -6.56 -4.65 -11.84
N ALA A 75 -5.82 -5.25 -10.90
CA ALA A 75 -6.43 -6.05 -9.83
C ALA A 75 -7.33 -5.22 -8.91
N VAL A 76 -6.96 -3.96 -8.66
CA VAL A 76 -7.81 -3.04 -7.88
C VAL A 76 -9.03 -2.59 -8.69
N ASP A 77 -8.88 -2.38 -9.99
CA ASP A 77 -9.99 -2.04 -10.89
C ASP A 77 -11.03 -3.17 -10.92
N ASP A 78 -10.59 -4.43 -11.07
CA ASP A 78 -11.43 -5.63 -11.00
C ASP A 78 -12.16 -5.76 -9.64
N LEU A 79 -11.50 -5.38 -8.54
CA LEU A 79 -12.01 -5.55 -7.19
C LEU A 79 -12.95 -4.42 -6.75
N ALA A 80 -12.62 -3.17 -7.06
CA ALA A 80 -13.22 -1.98 -6.45
C ALA A 80 -13.60 -0.87 -7.43
N GLY A 81 -13.22 -0.98 -8.71
CA GLY A 81 -13.49 0.03 -9.74
C GLY A 81 -12.72 1.33 -9.55
N LEU A 82 -11.79 1.63 -10.45
CA LEU A 82 -11.01 2.89 -10.45
C LEU A 82 -11.82 4.11 -10.94
N ASP A 83 -13.07 3.91 -11.34
CA ASP A 83 -14.02 5.00 -11.60
C ASP A 83 -14.64 5.57 -10.31
N THR A 84 -14.42 4.93 -9.16
CA THR A 84 -14.89 5.39 -7.86
C THR A 84 -13.78 6.08 -7.06
N PRO A 85 -14.09 7.12 -6.24
CA PRO A 85 -13.12 7.71 -5.33
C PRO A 85 -12.53 6.69 -4.34
N ALA A 86 -13.33 5.71 -3.91
CA ALA A 86 -12.89 4.66 -3.00
C ALA A 86 -11.88 3.71 -3.66
N GLY A 87 -12.13 3.27 -4.90
CA GLY A 87 -11.20 2.43 -5.67
C GLY A 87 -9.92 3.17 -6.03
N LEU A 88 -10.00 4.45 -6.40
CA LEU A 88 -8.82 5.30 -6.61
C LEU A 88 -7.98 5.45 -5.34
N ALA A 89 -8.62 5.78 -4.21
CA ALA A 89 -7.94 5.92 -2.92
C ALA A 89 -7.26 4.60 -2.49
N LEU A 90 -7.91 3.46 -2.76
CA LEU A 90 -7.38 2.13 -2.50
C LEU A 90 -6.17 1.82 -3.39
N CYS A 91 -6.27 2.09 -4.69
CA CYS A 91 -5.20 1.88 -5.66
C CYS A 91 -3.96 2.71 -5.32
N LEU A 92 -4.13 4.01 -5.07
CA LEU A 92 -3.02 4.90 -4.76
C LEU A 92 -2.31 4.49 -3.46
N ARG A 93 -3.08 4.14 -2.42
CA ARG A 93 -2.49 3.66 -1.15
C ARG A 93 -1.76 2.34 -1.30
N LEU A 94 -2.29 1.43 -2.12
CA LEU A 94 -1.61 0.17 -2.40
C LEU A 94 -0.28 0.42 -3.12
N LEU A 95 -0.25 1.24 -4.17
CA LEU A 95 0.97 1.58 -4.90
C LEU A 95 1.98 2.32 -4.01
N ALA A 96 1.51 3.28 -3.20
CA ALA A 96 2.34 3.99 -2.23
C ALA A 96 2.94 3.04 -1.18
N LEU A 97 2.20 1.99 -0.78
CA LEU A 97 2.68 0.98 0.16
C LEU A 97 3.83 0.17 -0.45
N VAL A 98 3.73 -0.25 -1.70
CA VAL A 98 4.82 -0.94 -2.42
C VAL A 98 6.05 -0.05 -2.55
N GLU A 99 5.82 1.20 -2.96
CA GLU A 99 6.88 2.17 -3.14
C GLU A 99 7.67 2.36 -1.83
N VAL A 100 6.97 2.59 -0.71
CA VAL A 100 7.66 2.78 0.56
C VAL A 100 8.33 1.49 1.04
N MET A 101 7.72 0.33 0.84
CA MET A 101 8.32 -0.97 1.19
C MET A 101 9.60 -1.26 0.39
N SER A 102 9.69 -0.81 -0.86
CA SER A 102 10.86 -1.04 -1.71
C SER A 102 12.04 -0.12 -1.38
N ARG A 103 11.79 1.09 -0.83
CA ARG A 103 12.84 2.08 -0.53
C ARG A 103 13.21 2.19 0.96
N ALA A 104 12.27 1.93 1.86
CA ALA A 104 12.44 2.21 3.29
C ALA A 104 12.91 0.95 4.04
N ALA A 105 14.23 0.77 4.11
CA ALA A 105 14.85 -0.40 4.76
C ALA A 105 14.45 -0.60 6.23
N TRP A 106 14.01 0.46 6.93
CA TRP A 106 13.55 0.36 8.32
C TRP A 106 12.19 -0.33 8.48
N LEU A 107 11.44 -0.55 7.38
CA LEU A 107 10.22 -1.38 7.38
C LEU A 107 10.53 -2.88 7.46
N ALA A 108 11.81 -3.28 7.37
CA ALA A 108 12.21 -4.67 7.55
C ALA A 108 11.67 -5.23 8.88
N GLY A 109 11.02 -6.39 8.83
CA GLY A 109 10.36 -7.00 9.99
C GLY A 109 8.92 -6.54 10.25
N LEU A 110 8.39 -5.60 9.45
CA LEU A 110 6.95 -5.31 9.37
C LEU A 110 6.26 -5.99 8.19
N PHE A 111 7.04 -6.75 7.42
CA PHE A 111 6.56 -7.70 6.45
C PHE A 111 7.53 -8.88 6.43
N ASP A 112 7.00 -10.09 6.33
CA ASP A 112 7.80 -11.31 6.31
C ASP A 112 7.59 -12.05 5.01
N LEU A 113 8.69 -12.59 4.46
CA LEU A 113 8.65 -13.55 3.38
C LEU A 113 8.26 -14.90 3.97
N THR A 114 7.07 -15.39 3.63
CA THR A 114 6.61 -16.71 4.08
C THR A 114 7.36 -17.80 3.31
N ALA A 115 7.48 -18.98 3.93
CA ALA A 115 8.19 -20.13 3.35
C ALA A 115 7.62 -20.60 1.98
N GLY A 116 6.41 -20.15 1.62
CA GLY A 116 5.78 -20.37 0.31
C GLY A 116 6.01 -19.26 -0.71
N GLY A 117 6.91 -18.30 -0.45
CA GLY A 117 7.17 -17.15 -1.33
C GLY A 117 6.13 -16.03 -1.24
N GLY A 118 5.25 -16.08 -0.24
CA GLY A 118 4.28 -15.01 0.07
C GLY A 118 4.95 -13.86 0.83
N ILE A 119 4.35 -12.68 0.80
CA ILE A 119 4.70 -11.58 1.73
C ILE A 119 3.49 -11.40 2.65
N GLU A 120 3.71 -11.58 3.96
CA GLU A 120 2.72 -11.28 4.99
C GLU A 120 2.96 -9.88 5.55
N LEU A 121 1.94 -9.02 5.52
CA LEU A 121 2.04 -7.64 5.99
C LEU A 121 1.60 -7.55 7.46
N HIS A 122 2.40 -6.88 8.29
CA HIS A 122 2.06 -6.67 9.69
C HIS A 122 0.77 -5.82 9.81
N PRO A 123 -0.20 -6.18 10.67
CA PRO A 123 -1.47 -5.46 10.77
C PRO A 123 -1.34 -3.97 11.10
N ALA A 124 -0.30 -3.58 11.84
CA ALA A 124 -0.03 -2.17 12.13
C ALA A 124 0.37 -1.37 10.88
N LEU A 125 1.12 -1.99 9.95
CA LEU A 125 1.49 -1.40 8.66
C LEU A 125 0.26 -1.17 7.79
N LEU A 126 -0.62 -2.18 7.69
CA LEU A 126 -1.88 -2.08 6.96
C LEU A 126 -2.78 -0.96 7.52
N ARG A 127 -2.94 -0.88 8.84
CA ARG A 127 -3.73 0.20 9.47
C ARG A 127 -3.09 1.57 9.27
N ALA A 128 -1.77 1.67 9.29
CA ALA A 128 -1.06 2.92 9.04
C ALA A 128 -1.28 3.41 7.61
N ALA A 129 -1.05 2.54 6.62
CA ALA A 129 -1.24 2.84 5.21
C ALA A 129 -2.71 3.15 4.84
N ALA A 130 -3.66 2.53 5.54
CA ALA A 130 -5.08 2.76 5.33
C ALA A 130 -5.54 4.18 5.75
N GLU A 131 -4.89 4.76 6.76
CA GLU A 131 -5.32 6.00 7.42
C GLU A 131 -4.46 7.20 7.09
N LEU A 132 -3.14 7.01 6.89
CA LEU A 132 -2.22 8.10 6.65
C LEU A 132 -2.60 8.82 5.34
N PRO A 133 -2.71 10.17 5.35
CA PRO A 133 -2.85 10.94 4.12
C PRO A 133 -1.69 10.67 3.17
N LEU A 134 -1.97 10.65 1.88
CA LEU A 134 -0.94 10.67 0.85
C LEU A 134 -0.42 12.11 0.69
N ASP A 135 0.78 12.24 0.14
CA ASP A 135 1.29 13.53 -0.31
C ASP A 135 0.72 13.91 -1.70
N PRO A 136 0.98 15.12 -2.21
CA PRO A 136 0.53 15.54 -3.54
C PRO A 136 1.07 14.69 -4.70
N ALA A 137 2.10 13.88 -4.48
CA ALA A 137 2.66 12.92 -5.45
C ALA A 137 2.10 11.50 -5.26
N ALA A 138 1.06 11.34 -4.43
CA ALA A 138 0.45 10.08 -4.05
C ALA A 138 1.40 9.09 -3.35
N ARG A 139 2.34 9.58 -2.54
CA ARG A 139 3.27 8.78 -1.73
C ARG A 139 2.97 8.92 -0.25
N PHE A 140 3.45 7.97 0.56
CA PHE A 140 3.44 8.13 2.01
C PHE A 140 4.64 8.97 2.47
N ASP A 141 4.38 9.96 3.33
CA ASP A 141 5.43 10.62 4.09
C ASP A 141 6.09 9.61 5.04
N GLU A 142 7.37 9.33 4.80
CA GLU A 142 8.12 8.31 5.53
C GLU A 142 8.25 8.64 7.02
N SER A 143 8.44 9.92 7.37
CA SER A 143 8.61 10.36 8.76
C SER A 143 7.30 10.24 9.53
N ALA A 144 6.19 10.63 8.92
CA ALA A 144 4.85 10.50 9.49
C ALA A 144 4.45 9.02 9.64
N LEU A 145 4.73 8.19 8.62
CA LEU A 145 4.50 6.76 8.67
C LEU A 145 5.30 6.10 9.81
N ARG A 146 6.59 6.42 9.92
CA ARG A 146 7.47 5.91 10.98
C ARG A 146 6.96 6.34 12.36
N HIS A 147 6.63 7.61 12.54
CA HIS A 147 6.12 8.12 13.81
C HIS A 147 4.83 7.42 14.24
N LEU A 148 3.89 7.22 13.31
CA LEU A 148 2.63 6.55 13.57
C LEU A 148 2.83 5.06 13.91
N LEU A 149 3.75 4.37 13.22
CA LEU A 149 4.10 2.98 13.52
C LEU A 149 4.78 2.82 14.87
N SER A 150 5.73 3.71 15.23
CA SER A 150 6.39 3.69 16.55
C SER A 150 5.42 3.88 17.71
N ARG A 151 4.27 4.54 17.49
CA ARG A 151 3.20 4.67 18.50
C ARG A 151 2.29 3.44 18.60
N ARG A 152 2.16 2.66 17.52
CA ARG A 152 1.22 1.53 17.42
C ARG A 152 1.86 0.19 17.71
N LEU A 153 3.15 0.07 17.41
CA LEU A 153 3.95 -1.08 17.78
C LEU A 153 4.31 -0.90 19.25
N PRO A 154 3.89 -1.79 20.17
CA PRO A 154 4.48 -1.78 21.49
C PRO A 154 5.99 -1.90 21.32
N SER A 155 6.78 -1.07 22.01
CA SER A 155 8.20 -1.39 22.23
C SER A 155 8.21 -2.82 22.70
N ALA A 156 8.74 -3.75 21.90
CA ALA A 156 8.86 -5.12 22.31
C ALA A 156 9.63 -5.12 23.63
N ALA A 157 8.93 -5.33 24.75
CA ALA A 157 9.58 -5.63 26.01
C ALA A 157 10.44 -6.87 25.73
N PRO A 158 11.71 -6.91 26.18
CA PRO A 158 12.55 -8.07 25.95
C PRO A 158 11.80 -9.30 26.47
N ALA A 159 11.67 -10.30 25.60
CA ALA A 159 11.05 -11.58 25.91
C ALA A 159 11.54 -12.04 27.29
N ALA A 160 10.60 -12.25 28.20
CA ALA A 160 10.87 -12.64 29.58
C ALA A 160 11.96 -13.72 29.61
N ALA A 161 13.02 -13.44 30.37
CA ALA A 161 14.09 -14.37 30.64
C ALA A 161 13.48 -15.73 31.00
N ARG A 162 13.90 -16.77 30.27
CA ARG A 162 13.61 -18.16 30.62
C ARG A 162 13.98 -18.34 32.10
N PRO A 163 13.09 -18.79 32.98
CA PRO A 163 13.48 -19.13 34.34
C PRO A 163 14.52 -20.25 34.28
N THR A 164 15.70 -19.96 34.81
CA THR A 164 16.79 -20.91 35.00
C THR A 164 16.27 -22.11 35.80
N PRO A 165 16.51 -23.37 35.39
CA PRO A 165 16.15 -24.49 36.24
C PRO A 165 17.01 -24.45 37.51
N ILE A 166 16.36 -24.36 38.66
CA ILE A 166 17.00 -24.64 39.95
C ILE A 166 17.39 -26.11 39.97
N SER A 167 18.68 -26.38 39.84
CA SER A 167 19.22 -27.73 40.00
C SER A 167 19.13 -28.09 41.48
N GLY A 168 18.15 -28.92 41.82
CA GLY A 168 18.02 -29.51 43.15
C GLY A 168 19.19 -30.43 43.44
N ALA A 169 19.91 -30.13 44.51
CA ALA A 169 20.93 -30.97 45.09
C ALA A 169 20.34 -32.33 45.52
N SER A 170 21.08 -33.40 45.27
CA SER A 170 20.91 -34.70 45.93
C SER A 170 22.30 -35.27 46.20
N ALA A 171 22.66 -35.27 47.48
CA ALA A 171 23.57 -36.17 48.23
C ALA A 171 24.26 -35.37 49.35
#